data_AF-A0A4P8ECD8-F1
#
_entry.id   AF-A0A4P8ECD8-F1
#
_cell.length_a   1.000
_cell.length_b   1.000
_cell.length_c   1.000
_cell.angle_alpha   90.00
_cell.angle_beta   90.00
_cell.angle_gamma   90.00
#
_symmetry.space_group_name_H-M   'P 1'
#
loop_
_entity.id
_entity.type
_entity.pdbx_description
1 polymer ?
#
loop_
_entity_poly.entity_id
_entity_poly.type
_entity_poly.pdbx_seq_one_letter_code
_entity_poly.pdbx_strand_id
1 'polypeptide(L)'
;MAGDTVLASQRFDAAQKLAQIRGYRYLTAEHVAKLPREDLLSRIETVEAQRSEPQEAAALLGGVTPPAITVEGALELYWGFSRDKIQGKSKDQIRRWRNPIKKAVSNFIGVVGDKPIAEITGDDMLDFREWWMDKIENEELTPNSANKDLIHLGSVLKSVNKLKRLGLVLPLSDLSIKEKVAAPRPPFSRDWIMEKLLAPGALDGLNDQARAIFLVMVNTGARPSELAALAHHPGS
;
A
#
# COMPACT_ATOMS: atom_id res chain seq x y z
N MET A 1 -7.63 18.28 17.20
CA MET A 1 -7.50 17.07 16.37
C MET A 1 -6.05 16.82 15.96
N ALA A 2 -5.41 17.56 15.04
CA ALA A 2 -4.00 17.28 14.66
C ALA A 2 -2.99 17.41 15.83
N GLY A 3 -3.18 18.37 16.73
CA GLY A 3 -2.32 18.54 17.92
C GLY A 3 -2.45 17.40 18.94
N ASP A 4 -3.64 16.80 19.06
CA ASP A 4 -3.90 15.72 20.02
C ASP A 4 -3.23 14.41 19.60
N THR A 5 -3.21 14.13 18.29
CA THR A 5 -2.55 12.94 17.72
C THR A 5 -1.02 13.00 17.87
N VAL A 6 -0.43 14.19 17.74
CA VAL A 6 1.01 14.42 17.93
C VAL A 6 1.38 14.21 19.40
N LEU A 7 0.60 14.76 20.34
CA LEU A 7 0.82 14.55 21.77
C LEU A 7 0.64 13.08 22.18
N ALA A 8 -0.37 12.39 21.63
CA ALA A 8 -0.57 10.96 21.84
C ALA A 8 0.61 10.12 21.32
N SER A 9 1.14 10.47 20.14
CA SER A 9 2.30 9.79 19.56
C SER A 9 3.56 10.00 20.40
N GLN A 10 3.82 11.24 20.85
CA GLN A 10 4.95 11.54 21.72
C GLN A 10 4.87 10.81 23.08
N ARG A 11 3.69 10.75 23.69
CA ARG A 11 3.45 9.98 24.92
C ARG A 11 3.70 8.49 24.71
N PHE A 12 3.24 7.95 23.60
CA PHE A 12 3.45 6.54 23.26
C PHE A 12 4.92 6.22 23.00
N ASP A 13 5.64 7.08 22.29
CA ASP A 13 7.09 6.93 22.07
C ASP A 13 7.88 7.02 23.38
N ALA A 14 7.48 7.91 24.30
CA ALA A 14 8.06 7.99 25.64
C ALA A 14 7.81 6.70 26.43
N ALA A 15 6.59 6.15 26.37
CA ALA A 15 6.26 4.88 27.03
C ALA A 15 7.08 3.71 26.46
N GLN A 16 7.30 3.66 25.13
CA GLN A 16 8.16 2.65 24.53
C GLN A 16 9.60 2.74 25.03
N LYS A 17 10.15 3.95 25.10
CA LYS A 17 11.50 4.19 25.61
C LYS A 17 11.63 3.80 27.08
N LEU A 18 10.66 4.16 27.92
CA LEU A 18 10.64 3.80 29.33
C LEU A 18 10.62 2.28 29.53
N ALA A 19 9.74 1.57 28.83
CA ALA A 19 9.71 0.11 28.86
C ALA A 19 11.06 -0.49 28.46
N GLN A 20 11.66 0.04 27.38
CA GLN A 20 12.93 -0.45 26.85
C GLN A 20 14.12 -0.19 27.80
N ILE A 21 14.16 0.97 28.46
CA ILE A 21 15.16 1.29 29.50
C ILE A 21 15.10 0.26 30.64
N ARG A 22 13.91 -0.25 30.94
CA ARG A 22 13.70 -1.30 31.95
C ARG A 22 13.86 -2.72 31.41
N GLY A 23 14.36 -2.88 30.18
CA GLY A 23 14.63 -4.20 29.59
C GLY A 23 13.40 -4.89 28.99
N TYR A 24 12.25 -4.21 28.95
CA TYR A 24 11.01 -4.76 28.40
C TYR A 24 10.68 -4.15 27.05
N ARG A 25 10.14 -4.98 26.14
CA ARG A 25 9.41 -4.45 25.00
C ARG A 25 8.06 -3.89 25.48
N TYR A 26 7.67 -2.72 24.98
CA TYR A 26 6.31 -2.22 25.20
C TYR A 26 5.26 -3.16 24.60
N LEU A 27 4.23 -3.46 25.37
CA LEU A 27 3.07 -4.24 24.97
C LEU A 27 1.81 -3.50 25.44
N THR A 28 0.70 -3.60 24.69
CA THR A 28 -0.59 -3.08 25.15
C THR A 28 -1.09 -3.88 26.35
N ALA A 29 -1.94 -3.30 27.20
CA ALA A 29 -2.52 -3.99 28.34
C ALA A 29 -3.13 -5.37 27.96
N GLU A 30 -3.82 -5.45 26.82
CA GLU A 30 -4.37 -6.71 26.30
C GLU A 30 -3.29 -7.77 26.02
N HIS A 31 -2.15 -7.37 25.44
CA HIS A 31 -1.04 -8.29 25.18
C HIS A 31 -0.27 -8.65 26.45
N VAL A 32 -0.11 -7.69 27.38
CA VAL A 32 0.49 -7.94 28.70
C VAL A 32 -0.33 -8.98 29.45
N ALA A 33 -1.66 -8.88 29.42
CA ALA A 33 -2.57 -9.83 30.05
C ALA A 33 -2.51 -11.25 29.46
N LYS A 34 -2.04 -11.39 28.22
CA LYS A 34 -1.88 -12.68 27.51
C LYS A 34 -0.48 -13.29 27.63
N LEU A 35 0.44 -12.64 28.36
CA LEU A 35 1.78 -13.17 28.58
C LEU A 35 1.76 -14.45 29.44
N PRO A 36 2.78 -15.31 29.33
CA PRO A 36 3.04 -16.33 30.34
C PRO A 36 3.05 -15.72 31.74
N ARG A 37 2.54 -16.47 32.73
CA ARG A 37 2.37 -15.98 34.11
C ARG A 37 3.68 -15.42 34.70
N GLU A 38 4.81 -16.07 34.44
CA GLU A 38 6.14 -15.65 34.91
C GLU A 38 6.54 -14.28 34.32
N ASP A 39 6.35 -14.08 33.01
CA ASP A 39 6.67 -12.82 32.34
C ASP A 39 5.78 -11.66 32.81
N LEU A 40 4.50 -11.94 33.07
CA LEU A 40 3.57 -10.97 33.63
C LEU A 40 3.98 -10.57 35.05
N LEU A 41 4.29 -11.55 35.90
CA LEU A 41 4.75 -11.30 37.28
C LEU A 41 6.04 -10.49 37.31
N SER A 42 7.01 -10.83 36.46
CA SER A 42 8.27 -10.09 36.35
C SER A 42 8.06 -8.58 36.07
N ARG A 43 7.10 -8.24 35.21
CA ARG A 43 6.73 -6.84 34.94
C ARG A 43 6.11 -6.16 36.16
N ILE A 44 5.20 -6.84 36.86
CA ILE A 44 4.53 -6.31 38.07
C ILE A 44 5.55 -6.09 39.19
N GLU A 45 6.39 -7.09 39.44
CA GLU A 45 7.45 -7.02 40.46
C GLU A 45 8.44 -5.90 40.17
N THR A 46 8.76 -5.64 38.89
CA THR A 46 9.63 -4.50 38.52
C THR A 46 8.99 -3.16 38.90
N VAL A 47 7.69 -3.00 38.66
CA VAL A 47 6.93 -1.79 39.03
C VAL A 47 6.95 -1.58 40.55
N GLU A 48 6.69 -2.64 41.32
CA GLU A 48 6.65 -2.58 42.78
C GLU A 48 8.05 -2.33 43.39
N ALA A 49 9.06 -3.09 42.96
CA ALA A 49 10.41 -3.03 43.49
C ALA A 49 11.07 -1.65 43.26
N GLN A 50 10.80 -1.03 42.12
CA GLN A 50 11.38 0.26 41.76
C GLN A 50 10.54 1.45 42.22
N ARG A 51 9.37 1.19 42.83
CA ARG A 51 8.36 2.23 43.14
C ARG A 51 8.13 3.15 41.94
N SER A 52 7.99 2.53 40.77
CA SER A 52 7.92 3.24 39.50
C SER A 52 6.83 4.31 39.52
N GLU A 53 7.15 5.47 38.96
CA GLU A 53 6.15 6.52 38.78
C GLU A 53 5.00 6.03 37.88
N PRO A 54 3.79 6.62 37.97
CA PRO A 54 2.64 6.18 37.21
C PRO A 54 2.88 6.05 35.69
N GLN A 55 3.71 6.91 35.11
CA GLN A 55 4.06 6.86 33.68
C GLN A 55 4.91 5.63 33.32
N GLU A 56 5.83 5.25 34.20
CA GLU A 56 6.69 4.09 34.02
C GLU A 56 5.94 2.78 34.27
N ALA A 57 5.06 2.76 35.28
CA ALA A 57 4.13 1.65 35.48
C ALA A 57 3.23 1.46 34.25
N ALA A 58 2.69 2.55 33.68
CA ALA A 58 1.91 2.50 32.45
C ALA A 58 2.73 2.01 31.24
N ALA A 59 4.02 2.35 31.16
CA ALA A 59 4.92 1.84 30.12
C ALA A 59 5.17 0.32 30.24
N LEU A 60 5.36 -0.18 31.47
CA LEU A 60 5.65 -1.59 31.75
C LEU A 60 4.42 -2.49 31.59
N LEU A 61 3.24 -2.00 32.01
CA LEU A 61 1.99 -2.76 32.07
C LEU A 61 1.04 -2.47 30.89
N GLY A 62 1.42 -1.58 29.97
CA GLY A 62 0.66 -1.30 28.76
C GLY A 62 -0.51 -0.35 28.92
N GLY A 63 -0.44 0.54 29.92
CA GLY A 63 -1.45 1.56 30.24
C GLY A 63 -1.46 2.77 29.31
N VAL A 64 -0.58 2.83 28.29
CA VAL A 64 -0.55 3.92 27.31
C VAL A 64 -1.20 3.46 26.00
N THR A 65 -2.35 4.04 25.68
CA THR A 65 -3.04 3.72 24.43
C THR A 65 -2.19 4.13 23.23
N PRO A 66 -1.92 3.23 22.27
CA PRO A 66 -1.24 3.59 21.03
C PRO A 66 -2.00 4.70 20.29
N PRO A 67 -1.30 5.65 19.66
CA PRO A 67 -1.96 6.65 18.83
C PRO A 67 -2.72 5.94 17.70
N ALA A 68 -3.91 6.44 17.41
CA ALA A 68 -4.70 5.95 16.29
C ALA A 68 -3.91 6.14 14.98
N ILE A 69 -3.83 5.08 14.17
CA ILE A 69 -3.19 5.13 12.85
C ILE A 69 -4.28 5.54 11.86
N THR A 70 -4.16 6.72 11.24
CA THR A 70 -5.09 7.16 10.19
C THR A 70 -4.84 6.42 8.86
N VAL A 71 -5.69 6.59 7.87
CA VAL A 71 -5.50 5.98 6.54
C VAL A 71 -4.23 6.51 5.88
N GLU A 72 -3.98 7.81 5.96
CA GLU A 72 -2.75 8.45 5.49
C GLU A 72 -1.54 7.94 6.28
N GLY A 73 -1.65 7.86 7.61
CA GLY A 73 -0.60 7.29 8.46
C GLY A 73 -0.29 5.82 8.12
N ALA A 74 -1.31 5.05 7.75
CA ALA A 74 -1.14 3.67 7.30
C ALA A 74 -0.38 3.59 5.96
N LEU A 75 -0.64 4.53 5.04
CA LEU A 75 0.10 4.63 3.78
C LEU A 75 1.59 4.91 4.01
N GLU A 76 1.93 5.81 4.92
CA GLU A 76 3.33 6.12 5.24
C GLU A 76 4.05 4.92 5.87
N LEU A 77 3.39 4.21 6.79
CA LEU A 77 3.92 2.97 7.35
C LEU A 77 4.12 1.88 6.28
N TYR A 78 3.19 1.77 5.32
CA TYR A 78 3.24 0.79 4.24
C TYR A 78 4.51 0.91 3.39
N TRP A 79 5.03 2.12 3.18
CA TRP A 79 6.30 2.32 2.46
C TRP A 79 7.49 1.73 3.20
N GLY A 80 7.54 1.91 4.52
CA GLY A 80 8.59 1.32 5.36
C GLY A 80 8.54 -0.22 5.36
N PHE A 81 7.35 -0.79 5.21
CA PHE A 81 7.11 -2.23 5.18
C PHE A 81 7.34 -2.90 3.83
N SER A 82 7.34 -2.13 2.73
CA SER A 82 7.42 -2.66 1.38
C SER A 82 8.81 -2.51 0.75
N ARG A 83 9.87 -2.44 1.58
CA ARG A 83 11.26 -2.25 1.13
C ARG A 83 11.75 -3.41 0.25
N ASP A 84 11.31 -4.62 0.57
CA ASP A 84 11.50 -5.84 -0.23
C ASP A 84 10.95 -5.69 -1.67
N LYS A 85 9.79 -5.04 -1.83
CA LYS A 85 9.12 -4.88 -3.13
C LYS A 85 9.79 -3.86 -4.06
N ILE A 86 10.71 -3.05 -3.55
CA ILE A 86 11.40 -2.00 -4.32
C ILE A 86 12.89 -2.28 -4.51
N GLN A 87 13.42 -3.34 -3.91
CA GLN A 87 14.81 -3.73 -4.09
C GLN A 87 15.09 -4.05 -5.56
N GLY A 88 16.16 -3.47 -6.12
CA GLY A 88 16.55 -3.66 -7.52
C GLY A 88 15.72 -2.91 -8.56
N LYS A 89 14.73 -2.10 -8.16
CA LYS A 89 13.91 -1.30 -9.09
C LYS A 89 14.52 0.08 -9.36
N SER A 90 14.38 0.55 -10.59
CA SER A 90 14.74 1.92 -10.97
C SER A 90 13.80 2.95 -10.33
N LYS A 91 14.22 4.23 -10.29
CA LYS A 91 13.40 5.33 -9.76
C LYS A 91 12.04 5.42 -10.45
N ASP A 92 11.99 5.23 -11.77
CA ASP A 92 10.73 5.27 -12.53
C ASP A 92 9.83 4.06 -12.24
N GLN A 93 10.40 2.86 -12.08
CA GLN A 93 9.63 1.67 -11.68
C GLN A 93 9.02 1.85 -10.28
N ILE A 94 9.78 2.42 -9.33
CA ILE A 94 9.28 2.73 -7.98
C ILE A 94 8.15 3.76 -8.04
N ARG A 95 8.30 4.82 -8.85
CA ARG A 95 7.26 5.84 -9.05
C ARG A 95 5.97 5.23 -9.61
N ARG A 96 6.07 4.45 -10.70
CA ARG A 96 4.93 3.76 -11.31
C ARG A 96 4.26 2.76 -10.35
N TRP A 97 5.01 2.17 -9.43
CA TRP A 97 4.47 1.29 -8.40
C TRP A 97 3.76 2.06 -7.27
N ARG A 98 4.32 3.19 -6.81
CA ARG A 98 3.72 4.00 -5.72
C ARG A 98 2.46 4.73 -6.14
N ASN A 99 2.44 5.31 -7.34
CA ASN A 99 1.36 6.16 -7.81
C ASN A 99 -0.05 5.53 -7.72
N PRO A 100 -0.30 4.30 -8.20
CA PRO A 100 -1.63 3.70 -8.10
C PRO A 100 -2.07 3.45 -6.66
N ILE A 101 -1.14 3.15 -5.75
CA ILE A 101 -1.44 2.96 -4.32
C ILE A 101 -1.77 4.30 -3.65
N LYS A 102 -0.99 5.34 -3.94
CA LYS A 102 -1.27 6.71 -3.48
C LYS A 102 -2.63 7.19 -3.96
N LYS A 103 -2.94 6.95 -5.24
CA LYS A 103 -4.23 7.29 -5.84
C LYS A 103 -5.39 6.60 -5.12
N ALA A 104 -5.27 5.29 -4.88
CA ALA A 104 -6.30 4.51 -4.20
C ALA A 104 -6.59 5.03 -2.78
N VAL A 105 -5.55 5.31 -2.00
CA VAL A 105 -5.68 5.87 -0.65
C VAL A 105 -6.25 7.29 -0.68
N SER A 106 -5.75 8.13 -1.58
CA SER A 106 -6.26 9.50 -1.74
C SER A 106 -7.73 9.53 -2.13
N ASN A 107 -8.17 8.63 -3.01
CA ASN A 107 -9.56 8.51 -3.41
C ASN A 107 -10.43 8.10 -2.21
N PHE A 108 -10.01 7.09 -1.44
CA PHE A 108 -10.73 6.68 -0.24
C PHE A 108 -10.86 7.80 0.79
N ILE A 109 -9.75 8.50 1.08
CA ILE A 109 -9.76 9.67 1.97
C ILE A 109 -10.67 10.78 1.43
N GLY A 110 -10.72 10.98 0.11
CA GLY A 110 -11.61 11.96 -0.51
C GLY A 110 -13.10 11.66 -0.31
N VAL A 111 -13.47 10.38 -0.18
CA VAL A 111 -14.86 9.95 0.02
C VAL A 111 -15.22 9.87 1.50
N VAL A 112 -14.35 9.27 2.31
CA VAL A 112 -14.67 8.85 3.69
C VAL A 112 -13.94 9.72 4.73
N GLY A 113 -12.88 10.42 4.34
CA GLY A 113 -11.99 11.19 5.23
C GLY A 113 -10.79 10.38 5.75
N ASP A 114 -9.81 11.09 6.30
CA ASP A 114 -8.61 10.49 6.90
C ASP A 114 -8.86 10.07 8.36
N LYS A 115 -9.69 9.04 8.56
CA LYS A 115 -10.00 8.53 9.89
C LYS A 115 -9.05 7.42 10.34
N PRO A 116 -9.04 7.07 11.64
CA PRO A 116 -8.35 5.89 12.13
C PRO A 116 -8.74 4.61 11.38
N ILE A 117 -7.76 3.79 11.02
CA ILE A 117 -8.01 2.50 10.34
C ILE A 117 -8.83 1.51 11.18
N ALA A 118 -8.85 1.70 12.50
CA ALA A 118 -9.65 0.91 13.44
C ALA A 118 -11.13 1.33 13.44
N GLU A 119 -11.44 2.51 12.91
CA GLU A 119 -12.79 3.07 12.82
C GLU A 119 -13.38 2.92 11.41
N ILE A 120 -12.68 2.26 10.49
CA ILE A 120 -13.22 1.94 9.16
C ILE A 120 -14.30 0.87 9.32
N THR A 121 -15.51 1.21 8.88
CA THR A 121 -16.71 0.37 8.93
C THR A 121 -17.02 -0.24 7.56
N GLY A 122 -18.00 -1.15 7.52
CA GLY A 122 -18.53 -1.68 6.27
C GLY A 122 -19.17 -0.60 5.40
N ASP A 123 -19.92 0.31 6.03
CA ASP A 123 -20.62 1.40 5.34
C ASP A 123 -19.63 2.32 4.61
N ASP A 124 -18.49 2.62 5.24
CA ASP A 124 -17.41 3.40 4.58
C ASP A 124 -16.88 2.74 3.30
N MET A 125 -16.78 1.42 3.31
CA MET A 125 -16.32 0.66 2.15
C MET A 125 -17.41 0.55 1.09
N LEU A 126 -18.69 0.57 1.49
CA LEU A 126 -19.82 0.65 0.59
C LEU A 126 -19.94 2.05 -0.05
N ASP A 127 -19.76 3.12 0.72
CA ASP A 127 -19.72 4.50 0.23
C ASP A 127 -18.60 4.67 -0.80
N PHE A 128 -17.40 4.13 -0.51
CA PHE A 128 -16.30 4.15 -1.47
C PHE A 128 -16.59 3.35 -2.74
N ARG A 129 -17.32 2.24 -2.60
CA ARG A 129 -17.75 1.41 -3.75
C ARG A 129 -18.83 2.10 -4.57
N GLU A 130 -19.79 2.77 -3.94
CA GLU A 130 -20.85 3.55 -4.59
C GLU A 130 -20.27 4.73 -5.35
N TRP A 131 -19.35 5.48 -4.73
CA TRP A 131 -18.59 6.52 -5.42
C TRP A 131 -17.88 6.00 -6.68
N TRP A 132 -17.33 4.78 -6.63
CA TRP A 132 -16.73 4.14 -7.81
C TRP A 132 -17.76 3.74 -8.87
N MET A 133 -18.95 3.31 -8.47
CA MET A 133 -20.05 3.01 -9.40
C MET A 133 -20.47 4.28 -10.15
N ASP A 134 -20.68 5.39 -9.45
CA ASP A 134 -21.03 6.68 -10.05
C ASP A 134 -19.96 7.14 -11.05
N LYS A 135 -18.68 6.96 -10.71
CA LYS A 135 -17.57 7.25 -11.61
C LYS A 135 -17.54 6.37 -12.85
N ILE A 136 -17.90 5.09 -12.74
CA ILE A 136 -17.96 4.18 -13.90
C ILE A 136 -19.14 4.54 -14.81
N GLU A 137 -20.24 5.01 -14.24
CA GLU A 137 -21.43 5.39 -15.01
C GLU A 137 -21.28 6.73 -15.73
N ASN A 138 -20.61 7.70 -15.08
CA ASN A 138 -20.51 9.07 -15.56
C ASN A 138 -19.18 9.41 -16.24
N GLU A 139 -18.15 8.58 -16.05
CA GLU A 139 -16.83 8.76 -16.66
C GLU A 139 -16.46 7.51 -17.48
N GLU A 140 -15.55 7.62 -18.46
CA GLU A 140 -15.06 6.48 -19.26
C GLU A 140 -14.14 5.55 -18.45
N LEU A 141 -14.54 5.20 -17.22
CA LEU A 141 -13.81 4.35 -16.29
C LEU A 141 -14.37 2.93 -16.31
N THR A 142 -13.55 1.98 -15.86
CA THR A 142 -13.88 0.55 -15.91
C THR A 142 -14.00 -0.04 -14.51
N PRO A 143 -14.81 -1.10 -14.31
CA PRO A 143 -14.82 -1.89 -13.08
C PRO A 143 -13.42 -2.32 -12.62
N ASN A 144 -12.50 -2.62 -13.55
CA ASN A 144 -11.12 -2.96 -13.24
C ASN A 144 -10.36 -1.79 -12.57
N SER A 145 -10.65 -0.53 -12.94
CA SER A 145 -10.07 0.64 -12.27
C SER A 145 -10.51 0.71 -10.81
N ALA A 146 -11.79 0.50 -10.53
CA ALA A 146 -12.33 0.46 -9.17
C ALA A 146 -11.75 -0.70 -8.36
N ASN A 147 -11.75 -1.91 -8.93
CA ASN A 147 -11.19 -3.10 -8.30
C ASN A 147 -9.71 -2.93 -7.94
N LYS A 148 -8.91 -2.26 -8.78
CA LYS A 148 -7.52 -1.93 -8.47
C LYS A 148 -7.39 -1.03 -7.24
N ASP A 149 -8.23 -0.02 -7.13
CA ASP A 149 -8.19 0.88 -5.97
C ASP A 149 -8.57 0.14 -4.68
N LEU A 150 -9.62 -0.69 -4.71
CA LEU A 150 -10.01 -1.55 -3.59
C LEU A 150 -8.88 -2.51 -3.18
N ILE A 151 -8.19 -3.12 -4.16
CA ILE A 151 -7.06 -4.02 -3.91
C ILE A 151 -5.88 -3.27 -3.29
N HIS A 152 -5.54 -2.09 -3.81
CA HIS A 152 -4.42 -1.29 -3.31
C HIS A 152 -4.67 -0.77 -1.90
N LEU A 153 -5.85 -0.19 -1.65
CA LEU A 153 -6.28 0.21 -0.31
C LEU A 153 -6.27 -0.99 0.64
N GLY A 154 -6.89 -2.10 0.24
CA GLY A 154 -6.90 -3.32 1.03
C GLY A 154 -5.50 -3.86 1.33
N SER A 155 -4.55 -3.76 0.38
CA SER A 155 -3.15 -4.14 0.62
C SER A 155 -2.50 -3.26 1.69
N VAL A 156 -2.74 -1.95 1.68
CA VAL A 156 -2.19 -1.02 2.67
C VAL A 156 -2.72 -1.39 4.06
N LEU A 157 -4.05 -1.47 4.20
CA LEU A 157 -4.70 -1.75 5.48
C LEU A 157 -4.30 -3.12 6.03
N LYS A 158 -4.32 -4.18 5.21
CA LYS A 158 -3.92 -5.54 5.62
C LYS A 158 -2.45 -5.60 6.04
N SER A 159 -1.56 -4.94 5.30
CA SER A 159 -0.12 -4.92 5.63
C SER A 159 0.13 -4.22 6.96
N VAL A 160 -0.48 -3.06 7.20
CA VAL A 160 -0.31 -2.33 8.46
C VAL A 160 -0.93 -3.10 9.62
N ASN A 161 -2.16 -3.59 9.48
CA ASN A 161 -2.82 -4.40 10.50
C ASN A 161 -1.97 -5.61 10.91
N LYS A 162 -1.42 -6.35 9.93
CA LYS A 162 -0.55 -7.50 10.18
C LYS A 162 0.78 -7.11 10.83
N LEU A 163 1.50 -6.15 10.26
CA LEU A 163 2.88 -5.85 10.68
C LEU A 163 2.95 -5.03 11.97
N LYS A 164 1.90 -4.25 12.27
CA LYS A 164 1.73 -3.59 13.57
C LYS A 164 0.98 -4.46 14.59
N ARG A 165 0.50 -5.65 14.19
CA ARG A 165 -0.23 -6.61 15.04
C ARG A 165 -1.46 -5.99 15.72
N LEU A 166 -2.25 -5.25 14.94
CA LEU A 166 -3.37 -4.46 15.48
C LEU A 166 -4.61 -5.31 15.77
N GLY A 167 -4.72 -6.51 15.19
CA GLY A 167 -5.84 -7.42 15.44
C GLY A 167 -7.19 -6.91 14.89
N LEU A 168 -7.16 -5.97 13.96
CA LEU A 168 -8.38 -5.36 13.41
C LEU A 168 -9.10 -6.34 12.47
N VAL A 169 -10.42 -6.37 12.56
CA VAL A 169 -11.28 -7.01 11.56
C VAL A 169 -11.58 -5.97 10.48
N LEU A 170 -10.89 -6.08 9.34
CA LEU A 170 -11.03 -5.10 8.25
C LEU A 170 -12.22 -5.48 7.35
N PRO A 171 -13.15 -4.55 7.08
CA PRO A 171 -14.37 -4.81 6.29
C PRO A 171 -14.10 -4.81 4.78
N LEU A 172 -13.26 -5.74 4.31
CA LEU A 172 -12.75 -5.76 2.92
C LEU A 172 -13.37 -6.85 2.03
N SER A 173 -14.43 -7.52 2.50
CA SER A 173 -15.12 -8.61 1.81
C SER A 173 -16.20 -8.09 0.84
N ASP A 174 -16.39 -8.81 -0.27
CA ASP A 174 -17.52 -8.63 -1.21
C ASP A 174 -17.68 -7.25 -1.86
N LEU A 175 -16.60 -6.47 -1.93
CA LEU A 175 -16.59 -5.12 -2.51
C LEU A 175 -16.38 -5.08 -4.02
N SER A 176 -15.99 -6.20 -4.65
CA SER A 176 -15.61 -6.22 -6.06
C SER A 176 -16.78 -5.85 -6.97
N ILE A 177 -16.48 -5.08 -8.02
CA ILE A 177 -17.44 -4.71 -9.05
C ILE A 177 -17.29 -5.70 -10.20
N LYS A 178 -18.41 -6.30 -10.62
CA LYS A 178 -18.41 -7.29 -11.72
C LYS A 178 -17.90 -6.64 -13.01
N GLU A 179 -16.90 -7.26 -13.60
CA GLU A 179 -16.42 -6.87 -14.92
C GLU A 179 -17.33 -7.49 -15.99
N LYS A 180 -17.77 -6.69 -16.96
CA LYS A 180 -18.29 -7.26 -18.22
C LYS A 180 -17.14 -7.96 -18.93
N VAL A 181 -17.41 -9.06 -19.65
CA VAL A 181 -16.39 -9.72 -20.48
C VAL A 181 -15.74 -8.66 -21.35
N ALA A 182 -14.44 -8.44 -21.16
CA ALA A 182 -13.72 -7.43 -21.92
C ALA A 182 -13.89 -7.76 -23.41
N ALA A 183 -14.41 -6.81 -24.18
CA ALA A 183 -14.43 -6.95 -25.61
C ALA A 183 -12.98 -7.22 -26.08
N PRO A 184 -12.75 -8.26 -26.91
CA PRO A 184 -11.42 -8.51 -27.43
C PRO A 184 -10.94 -7.24 -28.12
N ARG A 185 -9.76 -6.73 -27.73
CA ARG A 185 -9.15 -5.62 -28.47
C ARG A 185 -8.75 -6.19 -29.83
N PRO A 186 -9.43 -5.79 -30.93
CA PRO A 186 -9.14 -6.38 -32.22
C PRO A 186 -7.69 -6.06 -32.60
N PRO A 187 -6.98 -6.99 -33.23
CA PRO A 187 -5.67 -6.67 -33.79
C PRO A 187 -5.83 -5.57 -34.84
N PHE A 188 -4.81 -4.73 -35.00
CA PHE A 188 -4.75 -3.82 -36.14
C PHE A 188 -4.72 -4.65 -37.44
N SER A 189 -5.46 -4.22 -38.46
CA SER A 189 -5.41 -4.88 -39.77
C SER A 189 -4.03 -4.72 -40.41
N ARG A 190 -3.66 -5.67 -41.26
CA ARG A 190 -2.39 -5.60 -42.01
C ARG A 190 -2.29 -4.29 -42.80
N ASP A 191 -3.37 -3.92 -43.49
CA ASP A 191 -3.41 -2.71 -44.33
C ASP A 191 -3.20 -1.46 -43.48
N TRP A 192 -3.85 -1.36 -42.32
CA TRP A 192 -3.67 -0.23 -41.42
C TRP A 192 -2.22 -0.13 -40.90
N ILE A 193 -1.59 -1.26 -40.56
CA ILE A 193 -0.18 -1.29 -40.15
C ILE A 193 0.71 -0.80 -41.30
N MET A 194 0.49 -1.29 -42.52
CA MET A 194 1.26 -0.91 -43.70
C MET A 194 1.11 0.58 -44.05
N GLU A 195 -0.11 1.10 -43.98
CA GLU A 195 -0.45 2.48 -44.39
C GLU A 195 -0.15 3.53 -43.32
N LYS A 196 -0.14 3.16 -42.03
CA LYS A 196 0.03 4.13 -40.93
C LYS A 196 1.34 3.96 -40.19
N LEU A 197 1.72 2.74 -39.85
CA LEU A 197 2.91 2.49 -39.02
C LEU A 197 4.18 2.21 -39.84
N LEU A 198 4.04 1.68 -41.06
CA LEU A 198 5.16 1.33 -41.94
C LEU A 198 5.21 2.15 -43.23
N ALA A 199 4.38 3.19 -43.36
CA ALA A 199 4.43 4.07 -44.51
C ALA A 199 5.80 4.76 -44.63
N PRO A 200 6.26 5.11 -45.85
CA PRO A 200 7.48 5.88 -46.03
C PRO A 200 7.47 7.14 -45.15
N GLY A 201 8.52 7.30 -44.33
CA GLY A 201 8.68 8.43 -43.39
C GLY A 201 7.92 8.31 -42.06
N ALA A 202 7.08 7.29 -41.85
CA ALA A 202 6.27 7.14 -40.63
C ALA A 202 7.09 6.99 -39.34
N LEU A 203 8.34 6.52 -39.46
CA LEU A 203 9.23 6.25 -38.33
C LEU A 203 10.36 7.30 -38.18
N ASP A 204 10.37 8.36 -39.00
CA ASP A 204 11.47 9.34 -39.03
C ASP A 204 11.58 10.16 -37.74
N GLY A 205 10.50 10.21 -36.93
CA GLY A 205 10.50 10.83 -35.61
C GLY A 205 11.10 9.97 -34.49
N LEU A 206 11.48 8.72 -34.77
CA LEU A 206 12.12 7.82 -33.83
C LEU A 206 13.64 7.85 -33.99
N ASN A 207 14.37 7.66 -32.90
CA ASN A 207 15.80 7.38 -32.99
C ASN A 207 16.06 5.96 -33.56
N ASP A 208 17.30 5.71 -33.99
CA ASP A 208 17.68 4.46 -34.65
C ASP A 208 17.36 3.21 -33.82
N GLN A 209 17.57 3.27 -32.49
CA GLN A 209 17.31 2.14 -31.59
C GLN A 209 15.81 1.84 -31.46
N ALA A 210 14.99 2.86 -31.28
CA ALA A 210 13.53 2.73 -31.18
C ALA A 210 12.94 2.23 -32.51
N ARG A 211 13.46 2.72 -33.63
CA ARG A 211 13.09 2.26 -34.98
C ARG A 211 13.44 0.78 -35.17
N ALA A 212 14.64 0.36 -34.78
CA ALA A 212 15.06 -1.04 -34.85
C ALA A 212 14.18 -1.95 -33.97
N ILE A 213 13.91 -1.56 -32.72
CA ILE A 213 13.03 -2.29 -31.80
C ILE A 213 11.62 -2.45 -32.42
N PHE A 214 11.07 -1.38 -32.98
CA PHE A 214 9.75 -1.41 -33.61
C PHE A 214 9.71 -2.39 -34.81
N LEU A 215 10.70 -2.33 -35.68
CA LEU A 215 10.78 -3.22 -36.85
C LEU A 215 10.94 -4.69 -36.45
N VAL A 216 11.77 -4.98 -35.44
CA VAL A 216 11.94 -6.36 -34.95
C VAL A 216 10.65 -6.85 -34.27
N MET A 217 9.96 -6.01 -33.51
CA MET A 217 8.66 -6.34 -32.90
C MET A 217 7.63 -6.73 -33.97
N VAL A 218 7.51 -5.97 -35.06
CA VAL A 218 6.57 -6.27 -36.15
C VAL A 218 6.88 -7.61 -36.82
N ASN A 219 8.15 -7.97 -36.97
CA ASN A 219 8.56 -9.21 -37.64
C ASN A 219 8.52 -10.45 -36.75
N THR A 220 8.67 -10.30 -35.42
CA THR A 220 8.88 -11.43 -34.51
C THR A 220 7.77 -11.61 -33.48
N GLY A 221 6.97 -10.56 -33.23
CA GLY A 221 6.01 -10.54 -32.12
C GLY A 221 6.63 -10.38 -30.73
N ALA A 222 7.95 -10.18 -30.62
CA ALA A 222 8.63 -9.96 -29.35
C ALA A 222 8.22 -8.63 -28.70
N ARG A 223 8.19 -8.57 -27.36
CA ARG A 223 7.82 -7.35 -26.63
C ARG A 223 8.94 -6.31 -26.71
N PRO A 224 8.63 -5.00 -26.74
CA PRO A 224 9.66 -3.96 -26.75
C PRO A 224 10.69 -4.09 -25.61
N SER A 225 10.25 -4.51 -24.42
CA SER A 225 11.14 -4.73 -23.28
C SER A 225 12.10 -5.91 -23.45
N GLU A 226 11.70 -6.95 -24.20
CA GLU A 226 12.56 -8.10 -24.51
C GLU A 226 13.65 -7.69 -25.49
N LEU A 227 13.27 -6.91 -26.52
CA LEU A 227 14.18 -6.39 -27.54
C LEU A 227 15.16 -5.34 -27.00
N ALA A 228 14.67 -4.43 -26.14
CA ALA A 228 15.51 -3.41 -25.52
C ALA A 228 16.55 -3.99 -24.54
N ALA A 229 16.33 -5.22 -24.05
CA ALA A 229 17.22 -5.91 -23.12
C ALA A 229 18.12 -6.96 -23.80
N LEU A 230 18.12 -7.05 -25.14
CA LEU A 230 19.05 -7.89 -25.89
C LEU A 230 20.49 -7.39 -25.67
N ALA A 231 21.20 -8.04 -24.74
CA ALA A 231 22.61 -7.79 -24.53
C ALA A 231 23.44 -8.56 -25.57
N HIS A 232 24.44 -7.90 -26.13
CA HIS A 232 25.42 -8.53 -26.99
C HIS A 232 26.20 -9.56 -26.16
N HIS A 233 26.17 -10.84 -26.54
CA HIS A 233 27.10 -11.82 -26.00
C HIS A 233 28.50 -11.49 -26.55
N PRO A 234 29.53 -11.25 -25.71
CA PRO A 234 30.89 -11.06 -26.18
C PRO A 234 31.46 -12.44 -26.53
N GLY A 235 31.32 -12.85 -27.79
CA GLY A 235 31.73 -14.20 -28.22
C GLY A 235 31.63 -14.46 -29.72
N SER A 236 31.68 -13.42 -30.54
CA SER A 236 31.77 -13.49 -32.01
C SER A 236 32.49 -12.27 -32.54
#